data_AF-A0A933Z917-F1
#
_entry.id   AF-A0A933Z917-F1
#
_cell.length_a   1.000
_cell.length_b   1.000
_cell.length_c   1.000
_cell.angle_alpha   90.00
_cell.angle_beta   90.00
_cell.angle_gamma   90.00
#
_symmetry.space_group_name_H-M   'P 1'
#
loop_
_entity.id
_entity.type
_entity.pdbx_description
1 polymer ?
#
loop_
_entity_poly.entity_id
_entity_poly.type
_entity_poly.pdbx_seq_one_letter_code
_entity_poly.pdbx_strand_id
1 'polypeptide(L)'
;MARPPEHSIPPSQPAPFRHLGTGSSGGRGDRPMRVQLIIALVAGLVLVAVPLYLWRRPKASKPDAVDGGADAAVVDTGPPPDATTNLLAAALDGGSVSSGEIALDKVKVVKCQRPGPGKTTPDMCDRQPFFEEALVKAVLENVSCAPKVPKGGSVSFAMKIDYKKKSFHVWAGKSGTIRNKRAAPVIECISRAIPTPNWEALAHQYTVYTIAVQATYPPNEKASDKGSKEK
;
A
#
# COMPACT_ATOMS: atom_id res chain seq x y z
N MET A 1 -53.19 51.78 4.27
CA MET A 1 -53.62 52.09 5.64
C MET A 1 -53.70 50.75 6.37
N ALA A 2 -52.98 50.39 7.43
CA ALA A 2 -52.10 51.09 8.37
C ALA A 2 -51.05 50.08 8.95
N ARG A 3 -49.80 50.53 9.15
CA ARG A 3 -48.83 50.08 10.20
C ARG A 3 -49.10 50.94 11.45
N PRO A 4 -48.79 50.57 12.72
CA PRO A 4 -47.47 50.13 13.27
C PRO A 4 -47.63 49.20 14.54
N PRO A 5 -46.69 49.04 15.52
CA PRO A 5 -45.32 49.56 15.68
C PRO A 5 -44.20 48.54 16.01
N GLU A 6 -42.99 49.06 15.84
CA GLU A 6 -41.70 48.55 16.29
C GLU A 6 -41.58 48.57 17.82
N HIS A 7 -40.74 47.67 18.37
CA HIS A 7 -39.96 47.95 19.57
C HIS A 7 -38.65 47.15 19.61
N SER A 8 -37.55 47.88 19.40
CA SER A 8 -36.37 47.94 20.26
C SER A 8 -35.39 46.74 20.36
N ILE A 9 -34.31 46.82 19.55
CA ILE A 9 -32.90 46.54 19.93
C ILE A 9 -32.46 47.59 21.01
N PRO A 10 -31.33 47.55 21.78
CA PRO A 10 -30.13 46.66 21.89
C PRO A 10 -29.65 46.48 23.38
N PRO A 11 -28.38 46.21 23.82
CA PRO A 11 -27.10 46.00 23.11
C PRO A 11 -26.10 44.93 23.66
N SER A 12 -25.06 44.69 22.87
CA SER A 12 -23.65 44.39 23.21
C SER A 12 -23.28 43.81 24.59
N GLN A 13 -22.67 42.61 24.58
CA GLN A 13 -21.54 42.29 25.46
C GLN A 13 -20.49 41.42 24.74
N PRO A 14 -19.29 41.96 24.44
CA PRO A 14 -18.09 41.18 24.22
C PRO A 14 -17.44 40.89 25.58
N ALA A 15 -17.37 39.62 25.98
CA ALA A 15 -16.65 39.22 27.19
C ALA A 15 -15.12 39.31 26.96
N PRO A 16 -14.36 40.07 27.78
CA PRO A 16 -12.93 40.31 27.60
C PRO A 16 -12.10 39.66 28.71
N PHE A 17 -11.50 38.49 28.48
CA PHE A 17 -10.40 37.98 29.33
C PHE A 17 -9.47 37.13 28.44
N ARG A 18 -8.36 37.66 27.92
CA ARG A 18 -7.05 37.78 28.59
C ARG A 18 -6.76 36.60 29.54
N HIS A 19 -6.30 35.49 28.95
CA HIS A 19 -5.27 34.66 29.57
C HIS A 19 -4.04 34.62 28.65
N LEU A 20 -3.28 35.71 28.69
CA LEU A 20 -1.84 35.67 28.53
C LEU A 20 -1.27 34.91 29.73
N GLY A 21 -1.25 33.59 29.63
CA GLY A 21 -0.46 32.71 30.49
C GLY A 21 0.92 32.52 29.87
N THR A 22 1.71 33.59 29.79
CA THR A 22 3.16 33.52 29.63
C THR A 22 3.77 32.94 30.91
N GLY A 23 3.66 31.62 31.06
CA GLY A 23 4.42 30.81 32.00
C GLY A 23 5.74 30.34 31.37
N SER A 24 6.55 31.29 30.90
CA SER A 24 7.97 31.04 30.60
C SER A 24 8.77 31.29 31.88
N SER A 25 8.79 30.29 32.77
CA SER A 25 9.79 30.12 33.83
C SER A 25 9.47 28.85 34.63
N GLY A 26 10.32 27.82 34.52
CA GLY A 26 10.33 26.69 35.44
C GLY A 26 10.19 25.31 34.79
N GLY A 27 11.15 24.89 33.97
CA GLY A 27 11.19 23.52 33.43
C GLY A 27 12.46 23.19 32.65
N ARG A 28 13.58 23.82 33.03
CA ARG A 28 14.93 23.57 32.50
C ARG A 28 15.49 22.36 33.25
N GLY A 29 15.27 21.15 32.73
CA GLY A 29 15.81 19.91 33.33
C GLY A 29 15.54 18.62 32.54
N ASP A 30 14.27 18.29 32.27
CA ASP A 30 13.92 16.92 31.82
C ASP A 30 13.74 16.70 30.31
N ARG A 31 13.42 17.75 29.55
CA ARG A 31 13.20 17.63 28.09
C ARG A 31 14.47 17.37 27.26
N PRO A 32 15.66 17.93 27.56
CA PRO A 32 16.85 17.63 26.74
C PRO A 32 17.29 16.18 26.93
N MET A 33 17.16 15.61 28.13
CA MET A 33 17.52 14.22 28.41
C MET A 33 16.65 13.23 27.65
N ARG A 34 15.33 13.43 27.59
CA ARG A 34 14.45 12.53 26.84
C ARG A 34 14.73 12.57 25.33
N VAL A 35 14.98 13.75 24.78
CA VAL A 35 15.32 13.90 23.35
C VAL A 35 16.71 13.33 23.06
N GLN A 36 17.70 13.59 23.92
CA GLN A 36 19.03 13.01 23.80
C GLN A 36 19.02 11.48 23.93
N LEU A 37 18.18 10.92 24.80
CA LEU A 37 18.04 9.46 24.96
C LEU A 37 17.41 8.82 23.72
N ILE A 38 16.40 9.44 23.12
CA ILE A 38 15.81 8.97 21.84
C ILE A 38 16.86 9.03 20.72
N ILE A 39 17.62 10.12 20.61
CA ILE A 39 18.67 10.26 19.59
C ILE A 39 19.77 9.21 19.80
N ALA A 40 20.21 8.99 21.04
CA ALA A 40 21.20 7.98 21.38
C ALA A 40 20.72 6.56 21.06
N LEU A 41 19.44 6.26 21.33
CA LEU A 41 18.83 4.97 21.01
C LEU A 41 18.76 4.76 19.50
N VAL A 42 18.31 5.76 18.73
CA VAL A 42 18.25 5.68 17.26
C VAL A 42 19.65 5.53 16.67
N ALA A 43 20.64 6.30 17.16
CA ALA A 43 22.02 6.19 16.71
C ALA A 43 22.62 4.80 17.03
N GLY A 44 22.37 4.27 18.22
CA GLY A 44 22.77 2.91 18.59
C GLY A 44 22.13 1.83 17.70
N LEU A 45 20.84 1.98 17.39
CA LEU A 45 20.12 1.05 16.52
C LEU A 45 20.68 1.08 15.09
N VAL A 46 21.00 2.26 14.55
CA VAL A 46 21.65 2.40 13.24
C VAL A 46 23.05 1.77 13.24
N LEU A 47 23.84 1.98 14.29
CA LEU A 47 25.18 1.40 14.43
C LEU A 47 25.18 -0.13 14.56
N VAL A 48 24.09 -0.73 15.04
CA VAL A 48 23.95 -2.20 15.11
C VAL A 48 23.33 -2.75 13.82
N ALA A 49 22.30 -2.07 13.30
CA ALA A 49 21.56 -2.53 12.13
C ALA A 49 22.37 -2.47 10.84
N VAL A 50 23.20 -1.43 10.64
CA VAL A 50 23.99 -1.27 9.41
C VAL A 50 25.06 -2.37 9.27
N PRO A 51 25.89 -2.67 10.29
CA PRO A 51 26.82 -3.79 10.22
C PRO A 51 26.12 -5.13 10.08
N LEU A 52 25.03 -5.37 10.82
CA LEU A 52 24.24 -6.60 10.66
C LEU A 52 23.64 -6.73 9.27
N TYR A 53 23.19 -5.63 8.66
CA TYR A 53 22.67 -5.61 7.30
C TYR A 53 23.77 -5.89 6.27
N LEU A 54 24.97 -5.36 6.48
CA LEU A 54 26.12 -5.65 5.63
C LEU A 54 26.64 -7.09 5.81
N TRP A 55 26.55 -7.65 7.02
CA TRP A 55 26.85 -9.06 7.28
C TRP A 55 25.77 -10.01 6.75
N ARG A 56 24.50 -9.60 6.78
CA ARG A 56 23.40 -10.35 6.20
C ARG A 56 23.24 -10.19 4.71
N ARG A 57 24.01 -9.31 4.04
CA ARG A 57 24.05 -9.32 2.57
C ARG A 57 24.51 -10.70 2.14
N PRO A 58 23.65 -11.53 1.51
CA PRO A 58 24.10 -12.70 0.80
C PRO A 58 25.06 -12.17 -0.25
N LYS A 59 26.33 -12.59 -0.19
CA LYS A 59 27.25 -12.34 -1.30
C LYS A 59 26.53 -12.86 -2.54
N ALA A 60 26.36 -12.03 -3.57
CA ALA A 60 25.92 -12.50 -4.86
C ALA A 60 26.96 -13.53 -5.33
N SER A 61 26.65 -14.81 -5.11
CA SER A 61 27.46 -15.93 -5.54
C SER A 61 27.48 -15.87 -7.06
N LYS A 62 28.69 -15.72 -7.61
CA LYS A 62 28.98 -16.14 -8.98
C LYS A 62 28.47 -17.58 -9.14
N PRO A 63 27.80 -17.91 -10.25
CA PRO A 63 27.34 -19.27 -10.47
C PRO A 63 28.54 -20.10 -10.88
N ASP A 64 29.09 -20.91 -9.97
CA ASP A 64 29.84 -22.12 -10.33
C ASP A 64 29.81 -23.13 -9.18
N ALA A 65 29.40 -24.35 -9.56
CA ALA A 65 29.63 -25.66 -8.94
C ALA A 65 29.08 -25.98 -7.54
N VAL A 66 28.01 -26.78 -7.57
CA VAL A 66 27.73 -28.01 -6.79
C VAL A 66 28.87 -28.47 -5.85
N ASP A 67 28.63 -28.54 -4.53
CA ASP A 67 28.52 -29.80 -3.77
C ASP A 67 28.22 -29.61 -2.26
N GLY A 68 27.43 -30.55 -1.72
CA GLY A 68 27.54 -31.13 -0.38
C GLY A 68 27.36 -30.30 0.90
N GLY A 69 26.22 -30.48 1.59
CA GLY A 69 26.12 -30.16 3.02
C GLY A 69 24.71 -30.27 3.58
N ALA A 70 24.25 -31.51 3.83
CA ALA A 70 22.99 -31.80 4.49
C ALA A 70 23.08 -31.55 6.01
N ASP A 71 22.08 -30.90 6.58
CA ASP A 71 21.63 -31.15 7.95
C ASP A 71 20.13 -30.87 8.07
N ALA A 72 19.46 -31.77 8.79
CA ALA A 72 18.05 -32.09 8.67
C ALA A 72 17.10 -31.09 9.33
N ALA A 73 16.05 -30.72 8.60
CA ALA A 73 14.74 -30.46 9.17
C ALA A 73 13.69 -31.05 8.21
N VAL A 74 12.98 -32.07 8.68
CA VAL A 74 11.83 -32.66 7.99
C VAL A 74 10.75 -31.59 7.91
N VAL A 75 10.57 -31.02 6.72
CA VAL A 75 9.36 -30.30 6.34
C VAL A 75 8.89 -30.93 5.04
N ASP A 76 7.76 -31.62 5.14
CA ASP A 76 6.83 -32.01 4.10
C ASP A 76 7.22 -31.56 2.68
N THR A 77 7.76 -32.48 1.88
CA THR A 77 7.98 -32.26 0.44
C THR A 77 6.65 -32.31 -0.30
N GLY A 78 5.83 -31.27 -0.10
CA GLY A 78 4.92 -30.83 -1.14
C GLY A 78 5.72 -30.41 -2.38
N PRO A 79 5.10 -30.40 -3.57
CA PRO A 79 5.76 -29.95 -4.81
C PRO A 79 6.42 -28.58 -4.58
N PRO A 80 7.54 -28.27 -5.27
CA PRO A 80 8.26 -27.01 -5.07
C PRO A 80 7.24 -25.88 -5.17
N PRO A 81 7.18 -24.97 -4.18
CA PRO A 81 6.25 -23.86 -4.26
C PRO A 81 6.55 -23.11 -5.55
N ASP A 82 5.56 -23.03 -6.43
CA ASP A 82 5.63 -22.22 -7.65
C ASP A 82 6.22 -20.86 -7.26
N ALA A 83 7.15 -20.33 -8.06
CA ALA A 83 7.81 -19.06 -7.75
C ALA A 83 6.77 -17.97 -7.41
N THR A 84 5.62 -17.99 -8.09
CA THR A 84 4.44 -17.16 -7.82
C THR A 84 3.92 -17.24 -6.38
N THR A 85 3.89 -18.43 -5.77
CA THR A 85 3.43 -18.66 -4.38
C THR A 85 4.34 -17.99 -3.35
N ASN A 86 5.66 -18.07 -3.56
CA ASN A 86 6.62 -17.38 -2.69
C ASN A 86 6.53 -15.85 -2.83
N LEU A 87 6.34 -15.37 -4.06
CA LEU A 87 6.15 -13.94 -4.34
C LEU A 87 4.83 -13.42 -3.72
N LEU A 88 3.77 -14.23 -3.80
CA LEU A 88 2.47 -13.95 -3.21
C LEU A 88 2.55 -13.82 -1.68
N ALA A 89 3.16 -14.80 -1.00
CA ALA A 89 3.35 -14.75 0.45
C ALA A 89 4.12 -13.50 0.89
N ALA A 90 5.24 -13.19 0.21
CA ALA A 90 6.04 -12.02 0.53
C ALA A 90 5.28 -10.69 0.34
N ALA A 91 4.43 -10.57 -0.70
CA ALA A 91 3.62 -9.39 -0.94
C ALA A 91 2.50 -9.23 0.12
N LEU A 92 1.96 -10.34 0.60
CA LEU A 92 0.93 -10.39 1.66
C LEU A 92 1.51 -10.10 3.05
N ASP A 93 2.74 -10.52 3.33
CA ASP A 93 3.45 -10.27 4.61
C ASP A 93 4.05 -8.86 4.70
N GLY A 94 3.96 -8.10 3.61
CA GLY A 94 4.29 -6.70 3.57
C GLY A 94 5.68 -6.36 3.06
N GLY A 95 6.35 -7.31 2.41
CA GLY A 95 7.51 -7.03 1.58
C GLY A 95 7.13 -6.45 0.22
N SER A 96 8.06 -5.74 -0.40
CA SER A 96 8.07 -5.53 -1.84
C SER A 96 8.74 -6.74 -2.51
N VAL A 97 8.22 -7.16 -3.64
CA VAL A 97 8.62 -8.40 -4.29
C VAL A 97 8.95 -8.11 -5.74
N SER A 98 10.06 -8.65 -6.27
CA SER A 98 10.41 -8.48 -7.67
C SER A 98 10.60 -9.84 -8.33
N SER A 99 9.80 -10.10 -9.36
CA SER A 99 10.16 -11.04 -10.42
C SER A 99 10.81 -10.21 -11.54
N GLY A 100 11.75 -10.75 -12.33
CA GLY A 100 12.47 -9.98 -13.35
C GLY A 100 11.58 -9.22 -14.35
N GLU A 101 10.30 -9.59 -14.44
CA GLU A 101 9.29 -8.98 -15.31
C GLU A 101 8.38 -7.95 -14.61
N ILE A 102 8.29 -7.98 -13.27
CA ILE A 102 7.39 -7.13 -12.48
C ILE A 102 7.85 -7.00 -11.03
N ALA A 103 7.90 -5.76 -10.53
CA ALA A 103 8.09 -5.47 -9.11
C ALA A 103 6.76 -5.04 -8.49
N LEU A 104 6.34 -5.73 -7.44
CA LEU A 104 5.08 -5.51 -6.73
C LEU A 104 5.35 -4.99 -5.32
N ASP A 105 4.70 -3.90 -4.95
CA ASP A 105 4.72 -3.36 -3.60
C ASP A 105 3.76 -4.13 -2.68
N LYS A 106 3.85 -3.87 -1.37
CA LYS A 106 2.92 -4.38 -0.36
C LYS A 106 1.47 -4.07 -0.71
N VAL A 107 0.60 -5.08 -0.64
CA VAL A 107 -0.84 -4.88 -0.66
C VAL A 107 -1.31 -4.26 0.66
N LYS A 108 -2.15 -3.23 0.58
CA LYS A 108 -2.64 -2.51 1.77
C LYS A 108 -4.10 -2.14 1.65
N VAL A 109 -4.81 -2.19 2.77
CA VAL A 109 -6.15 -1.62 2.90
C VAL A 109 -6.01 -0.09 3.04
N VAL A 110 -6.51 0.63 2.06
CA VAL A 110 -6.42 2.10 1.99
C VAL A 110 -7.59 2.76 2.70
N LYS A 111 -8.77 2.12 2.69
CA LYS A 111 -9.98 2.64 3.29
C LYS A 111 -10.94 1.51 3.63
N CYS A 112 -11.64 1.64 4.75
CA CYS A 112 -12.84 0.88 5.05
C CYS A 112 -13.96 1.84 5.48
N GLN A 113 -15.22 1.43 5.35
CA GLN A 113 -16.36 2.25 5.72
C GLN A 113 -17.38 1.43 6.51
N ARG A 114 -17.75 1.92 7.70
CA ARG A 114 -18.86 1.36 8.47
C ARG A 114 -20.19 1.77 7.85
N PRO A 115 -21.25 0.95 8.00
CA PRO A 115 -22.60 1.44 7.78
C PRO A 115 -22.87 2.59 8.77
N GLY A 116 -23.11 3.80 8.25
CA GLY A 116 -23.39 5.00 9.04
C GLY A 116 -22.41 6.17 8.82
N PRO A 117 -22.64 7.33 9.47
CA PRO A 117 -21.78 8.49 9.36
C PRO A 117 -20.48 8.28 10.15
N GLY A 118 -19.34 8.31 9.45
CA GLY A 118 -18.02 8.21 10.08
C GLY A 118 -16.92 7.87 9.08
N LYS A 119 -15.71 8.41 9.28
CA LYS A 119 -14.51 8.00 8.53
C LYS A 119 -13.69 7.07 9.42
N THR A 120 -13.48 5.84 8.97
CA THR A 120 -12.54 4.91 9.61
C THR A 120 -11.14 5.18 9.07
N THR A 121 -10.13 5.26 9.95
CA THR A 121 -8.73 5.33 9.53
C THR A 121 -8.27 3.98 8.96
N PRO A 122 -7.28 3.96 8.05
CA PRO A 122 -6.81 2.71 7.43
C PRO A 122 -6.30 1.68 8.45
N ASP A 123 -5.69 2.14 9.54
CA ASP A 123 -5.10 1.28 10.58
C ASP A 123 -6.15 0.50 11.40
N MET A 124 -7.42 0.90 11.32
CA MET A 124 -8.53 0.27 12.02
C MET A 124 -9.31 -0.71 11.13
N CYS A 125 -8.88 -0.87 9.87
CA CYS A 125 -9.50 -1.79 8.93
C CYS A 125 -8.95 -3.20 9.12
N ASP A 126 -9.85 -4.19 9.17
CA ASP A 126 -9.47 -5.60 9.06
C ASP A 126 -9.00 -5.92 7.63
N ARG A 127 -8.05 -6.87 7.54
CA ARG A 127 -7.55 -7.38 6.25
C ARG A 127 -8.61 -8.19 5.53
N GLN A 128 -8.53 -8.18 4.20
CA GLN A 128 -9.44 -8.92 3.32
C GLN A 128 -8.63 -9.97 2.55
N PRO A 129 -8.20 -11.07 3.21
CA PRO A 129 -7.17 -11.98 2.69
C PRO A 129 -7.53 -12.56 1.32
N PHE A 130 -8.78 -12.99 1.11
CA PHE A 130 -9.24 -13.49 -0.18
C PHE A 130 -8.99 -12.50 -1.33
N PHE A 131 -9.38 -11.24 -1.11
CA PHE A 131 -9.28 -10.20 -2.14
C PHE A 131 -7.85 -9.69 -2.32
N GLU A 132 -7.08 -9.63 -1.24
CA GLU A 132 -5.66 -9.27 -1.27
C GLU A 132 -4.86 -10.31 -2.06
N GLU A 133 -5.07 -11.60 -1.77
CA GLU A 133 -4.45 -12.72 -2.47
C GLU A 133 -4.86 -12.77 -3.94
N ALA A 134 -6.17 -12.70 -4.22
CA ALA A 134 -6.70 -12.73 -5.57
C ALA A 134 -6.17 -11.58 -6.44
N LEU A 135 -6.06 -10.37 -5.88
CA LEU A 135 -5.54 -9.22 -6.61
C LEU A 135 -4.05 -9.36 -6.92
N VAL A 136 -3.24 -9.77 -5.93
CA VAL A 136 -1.80 -9.99 -6.11
C VAL A 136 -1.55 -11.09 -7.14
N LYS A 137 -2.24 -12.23 -6.98
CA LYS A 137 -2.16 -13.36 -7.90
C LYS A 137 -2.54 -12.97 -9.32
N ALA A 138 -3.67 -12.27 -9.49
CA ALA A 138 -4.10 -11.79 -10.80
C ALA A 138 -3.07 -10.88 -11.47
N VAL A 139 -2.39 -10.01 -10.70
CA VAL A 139 -1.32 -9.13 -11.23
C VAL A 139 -0.09 -9.94 -11.65
N LEU A 140 0.33 -10.92 -10.85
CA LEU A 140 1.51 -11.75 -11.11
C LEU A 140 1.31 -12.74 -12.27
N GLU A 141 0.10 -13.27 -12.45
CA GLU A 141 -0.18 -14.24 -13.52
C GLU A 141 -0.47 -13.56 -14.87
N ASN A 142 -0.89 -12.28 -14.86
CA ASN A 142 -1.30 -11.54 -16.06
C ASN A 142 -0.30 -10.43 -16.46
N VAL A 143 1.00 -10.67 -16.30
CA VAL A 143 2.06 -9.73 -16.74
C VAL A 143 2.03 -9.50 -18.25
N SER A 144 1.50 -10.46 -19.02
CA SER A 144 1.29 -10.33 -20.47
C SER A 144 0.35 -9.17 -20.86
N CYS A 145 -0.57 -8.80 -19.99
CA CYS A 145 -1.49 -7.68 -20.16
C CYS A 145 -0.87 -6.32 -19.78
N ALA A 146 0.40 -6.31 -19.34
CA ALA A 146 1.07 -5.09 -18.90
C ALA A 146 1.11 -4.03 -20.01
N PRO A 147 0.93 -2.75 -19.64
CA PRO A 147 1.06 -1.65 -20.58
C PRO A 147 2.49 -1.62 -21.14
N LYS A 148 2.62 -1.76 -22.46
CA LYS A 148 3.91 -1.70 -23.16
C LYS A 148 4.39 -0.25 -23.23
N VAL A 149 5.12 0.17 -22.20
CA VAL A 149 5.71 1.50 -22.11
C VAL A 149 7.23 1.45 -22.35
N PRO A 150 7.79 2.23 -23.30
CA PRO A 150 9.23 2.17 -23.61
C PRO A 150 10.12 2.47 -22.41
N LYS A 151 9.70 3.41 -21.55
CA LYS A 151 10.46 3.86 -20.37
C LYS A 151 10.15 3.06 -19.10
N GLY A 152 9.31 2.04 -19.20
CA GLY A 152 8.77 1.37 -18.02
C GLY A 152 7.76 2.27 -17.30
N GLY A 153 7.23 1.79 -16.19
CA GLY A 153 6.32 2.57 -15.38
C GLY A 153 5.55 1.74 -14.37
N SER A 154 4.86 2.41 -13.47
CA SER A 154 4.08 1.77 -12.43
C SER A 154 2.58 1.96 -12.63
N VAL A 155 1.82 0.91 -12.35
CA VAL A 155 0.35 0.95 -12.26
C VAL A 155 0.00 0.72 -10.79
N SER A 156 -0.71 1.66 -10.20
CA SER A 156 -1.35 1.43 -8.90
C SER A 156 -2.70 0.79 -9.16
N PHE A 157 -2.90 -0.43 -8.72
CA PHE A 157 -4.17 -1.14 -8.76
C PHE A 157 -4.92 -0.85 -7.48
N ALA A 158 -6.13 -0.31 -7.59
CA ALA A 158 -7.03 -0.10 -6.47
C ALA A 158 -8.30 -0.91 -6.71
N MET A 159 -8.75 -1.64 -5.69
CA MET A 159 -9.96 -2.46 -5.74
C MET A 159 -10.90 -2.07 -4.62
N LYS A 160 -12.15 -1.75 -4.99
CA LYS A 160 -13.27 -1.51 -4.07
C LYS A 160 -14.04 -2.81 -3.94
N ILE A 161 -14.28 -3.21 -2.71
CA ILE A 161 -15.11 -4.37 -2.37
C ILE A 161 -16.34 -3.82 -1.67
N ASP A 162 -17.53 -4.17 -2.15
CA ASP A 162 -18.81 -3.76 -1.57
C ASP A 162 -19.59 -5.02 -1.19
N TYR A 163 -19.54 -5.37 0.10
CA TYR A 163 -20.21 -6.54 0.65
C TYR A 163 -21.73 -6.42 0.59
N LYS A 164 -22.26 -5.18 0.66
CA LYS A 164 -23.70 -4.94 0.55
C LYS A 164 -24.20 -5.22 -0.87
N LYS A 165 -23.43 -4.82 -1.87
CA LYS A 165 -23.75 -5.06 -3.29
C LYS A 165 -23.23 -6.40 -3.81
N LYS A 166 -22.50 -7.18 -2.99
CA LYS A 166 -21.81 -8.40 -3.40
C LYS A 166 -21.03 -8.21 -4.72
N SER A 167 -20.28 -7.10 -4.81
CA SER A 167 -19.51 -6.76 -6.02
C SER A 167 -18.15 -6.15 -5.68
N PHE A 168 -17.22 -6.26 -6.63
CA PHE A 168 -15.95 -5.57 -6.58
C PHE A 168 -15.72 -4.77 -7.87
N HIS A 169 -14.85 -3.77 -7.81
CA HIS A 169 -14.45 -2.96 -8.96
C HIS A 169 -12.98 -2.62 -8.86
N VAL A 170 -12.22 -2.84 -9.93
CA VAL A 170 -10.78 -2.54 -10.01
C VAL A 170 -10.55 -1.31 -10.89
N TRP A 171 -9.66 -0.42 -10.48
CA TRP A 171 -9.26 0.76 -11.26
C TRP A 171 -7.81 1.15 -11.02
N ALA A 172 -7.30 2.04 -11.87
CA ALA A 172 -5.97 2.62 -11.71
C ALA A 172 -5.98 3.72 -10.64
N GLY A 173 -5.27 3.49 -9.54
CA GLY A 173 -5.06 4.42 -8.44
C GLY A 173 -4.20 5.64 -8.80
N LYS A 174 -4.14 6.59 -7.87
CA LYS A 174 -3.43 7.86 -8.04
C LYS A 174 -1.91 7.79 -7.78
N SER A 175 -1.34 6.62 -7.53
CA SER A 175 0.08 6.49 -7.14
C SER A 175 1.00 5.94 -8.24
N GLY A 176 0.46 5.49 -9.38
CA GLY A 176 1.26 4.96 -10.50
C GLY A 176 1.67 6.03 -11.52
N THR A 177 2.65 5.76 -12.38
CA THR A 177 2.96 6.64 -13.54
C THR A 177 2.03 6.38 -14.72
N ILE A 178 1.47 5.18 -14.83
CA ILE A 178 0.54 4.76 -15.88
C ILE A 178 -0.88 4.79 -15.31
N ARG A 179 -1.76 5.60 -15.90
CA ARG A 179 -3.13 5.84 -15.42
C ARG A 179 -4.14 5.95 -16.56
N ASN A 180 -5.42 6.00 -16.20
CA ASN A 180 -6.54 6.29 -17.10
C ASN A 180 -6.56 5.31 -18.29
N LYS A 181 -6.77 5.83 -19.51
CA LYS A 181 -6.87 5.04 -20.75
C LYS A 181 -5.66 4.13 -21.01
N ARG A 182 -4.47 4.49 -20.54
CA ARG A 182 -3.27 3.64 -20.69
C ARG A 182 -3.26 2.42 -19.76
N ALA A 183 -3.92 2.54 -18.60
CA ALA A 183 -4.06 1.45 -17.65
C ALA A 183 -5.34 0.63 -17.88
N ALA A 184 -6.34 1.15 -18.60
CA ALA A 184 -7.61 0.46 -18.87
C ALA A 184 -7.46 -1.01 -19.33
N PRO A 185 -6.62 -1.36 -20.33
CA PRO A 185 -6.53 -2.75 -20.79
C PRO A 185 -5.97 -3.70 -19.72
N VAL A 186 -4.97 -3.26 -18.95
CA VAL A 186 -4.41 -4.10 -17.87
C VAL A 186 -5.39 -4.23 -16.71
N ILE A 187 -6.15 -3.17 -16.40
CA ILE A 187 -7.21 -3.20 -15.38
C ILE A 187 -8.30 -4.20 -15.76
N GLU A 188 -8.75 -4.19 -17.01
CA GLU A 188 -9.78 -5.10 -17.50
C GLU A 188 -9.30 -6.56 -17.47
N CYS A 189 -8.06 -6.80 -17.90
CA CYS A 189 -7.45 -8.13 -17.84
C CYS A 189 -7.38 -8.67 -16.40
N ILE A 190 -6.88 -7.87 -15.45
CA ILE A 190 -6.81 -8.25 -14.03
C ILE A 190 -8.21 -8.45 -13.45
N SER A 191 -9.16 -7.58 -13.76
CA SER A 191 -10.53 -7.70 -13.25
C SER A 191 -11.22 -8.99 -13.68
N ARG A 192 -10.87 -9.53 -14.87
CA ARG A 192 -11.40 -10.81 -15.36
C ARG A 192 -10.69 -12.02 -14.75
N ALA A 193 -9.44 -11.86 -14.33
CA ALA A 193 -8.65 -12.92 -13.71
C ALA A 193 -8.98 -13.13 -12.21
N ILE A 194 -9.64 -12.17 -11.56
CA ILE A 194 -10.05 -12.30 -10.16
C ILE A 194 -11.22 -13.30 -10.07
N PRO A 195 -11.11 -14.39 -9.29
CA PRO A 195 -12.19 -15.35 -9.13
C PRO A 195 -13.37 -14.74 -8.37
N THR A 196 -14.58 -15.21 -8.71
CA THR A 196 -15.80 -14.80 -8.01
C THR A 196 -15.80 -15.35 -6.58
N PRO A 197 -15.85 -14.50 -5.54
CA PRO A 197 -15.89 -14.95 -4.15
C PRO A 197 -17.22 -15.60 -3.76
N ASN A 198 -17.16 -16.51 -2.79
CA ASN A 198 -18.34 -16.83 -1.99
C ASN A 198 -18.57 -15.74 -0.93
N TRP A 199 -19.40 -14.75 -1.25
CA TRP A 199 -19.67 -13.59 -0.40
C TRP A 199 -20.17 -13.92 1.02
N GLU A 200 -20.78 -15.09 1.23
CA GLU A 200 -21.38 -15.47 2.51
C GLU A 200 -20.36 -16.14 3.45
N ALA A 201 -19.28 -16.68 2.91
CA ALA A 201 -18.21 -17.31 3.68
C ALA A 201 -17.12 -16.33 4.12
N LEU A 202 -17.08 -15.12 3.56
CA LEU A 202 -16.04 -14.14 3.85
C LEU A 202 -16.35 -13.37 5.13
N ALA A 203 -15.46 -13.46 6.12
CA ALA A 203 -15.54 -12.63 7.32
C ALA A 203 -15.23 -11.17 6.98
N HIS A 204 -16.08 -10.24 7.45
CA HIS A 204 -15.87 -8.81 7.26
C HIS A 204 -16.52 -8.00 8.40
N GLN A 205 -15.86 -6.93 8.85
CA GLN A 205 -16.42 -6.00 9.84
C GLN A 205 -17.09 -4.77 9.21
N TYR A 206 -16.65 -4.36 8.03
CA TYR A 206 -17.11 -3.16 7.30
C TYR A 206 -17.91 -3.56 6.06
N THR A 207 -18.65 -2.61 5.48
CA THR A 207 -19.47 -2.87 4.28
C THR A 207 -18.69 -2.61 2.99
N VAL A 208 -17.78 -1.65 3.04
CA VAL A 208 -16.98 -1.25 1.88
C VAL A 208 -15.52 -1.20 2.26
N TYR A 209 -14.69 -1.84 1.45
CA TYR A 209 -13.24 -1.79 1.54
C TYR A 209 -12.66 -1.21 0.26
N THR A 210 -11.48 -0.61 0.37
CA THR A 210 -10.64 -0.24 -0.75
C THR A 210 -9.24 -0.71 -0.45
N ILE A 211 -8.76 -1.70 -1.20
CA ILE A 211 -7.39 -2.19 -1.13
C ILE A 211 -6.61 -1.68 -2.32
N ALA A 212 -5.29 -1.53 -2.17
CA ALA A 212 -4.42 -1.14 -3.26
C ALA A 212 -3.09 -1.88 -3.22
N VAL A 213 -2.57 -2.15 -4.41
CA VAL A 213 -1.23 -2.68 -4.65
C VAL A 213 -0.60 -1.90 -5.80
N GLN A 214 0.71 -1.70 -5.76
CA GLN A 214 1.41 -1.00 -6.84
C GLN A 214 2.33 -1.98 -7.55
N ALA A 215 2.18 -2.09 -8.86
CA ALA A 215 3.07 -2.85 -9.71
C ALA A 215 3.95 -1.91 -10.53
N THR A 216 5.21 -2.27 -10.70
CA THR A 216 6.22 -1.57 -11.47
C THR A 216 6.71 -2.49 -12.56
N TYR A 217 6.59 -2.04 -13.80
CA TYR A 217 6.98 -2.76 -15.00
C TYR A 217 8.29 -2.18 -15.55
N PRO A 218 9.25 -3.02 -15.94
CA PRO A 218 10.50 -2.57 -16.51
C PRO A 218 10.29 -1.93 -17.89
N PRO A 219 11.28 -1.13 -18.36
CA PRO A 219 11.25 -0.60 -19.72
C PRO A 219 11.23 -1.71 -20.76
N ASN A 220 10.36 -1.56 -21.76
CA ASN A 220 10.32 -2.48 -22.89
C ASN A 220 11.18 -1.89 -24.02
N GLU A 221 12.43 -2.36 -24.13
CA GLU A 221 13.39 -1.90 -25.14
C GLU A 221 12.83 -2.00 -26.57
N LYS A 222 11.98 -3.00 -26.85
CA LYS A 222 11.36 -3.22 -28.17
C LYS A 222 10.35 -2.12 -28.56
N ALA A 223 9.87 -1.33 -27.59
CA ALA A 223 8.99 -0.20 -27.86
C ALA A 223 9.74 1.13 -28.06
N SER A 224 11.03 1.20 -27.72
CA SER A 224 11.84 2.42 -27.83
C SER A 224 12.38 2.68 -29.24
N ASP A 225 12.47 1.65 -30.08
CA ASP A 225 13.11 1.74 -31.41
C ASP A 225 12.19 2.32 -32.51
N LYS A 226 10.88 2.43 -32.26
CA LYS A 226 9.94 3.03 -33.23
C LYS A 226 9.89 4.57 -33.22
N GLY A 227 10.65 5.22 -32.35
CA GLY A 227 10.61 6.69 -32.18
C GLY A 227 11.79 7.45 -32.79
N SER A 228 12.79 6.78 -33.38
CA SER A 228 14.04 7.42 -33.80
C SER A 228 14.28 7.47 -35.32
N LYS A 229 13.25 7.20 -36.14
CA LYS A 229 13.29 7.37 -37.60
C LYS A 229 12.28 8.43 -38.06
N GLU A 230 12.46 9.66 -37.64
CA GLU A 230 11.94 10.81 -38.40
C GLU A 230 12.77 12.05 -38.04
N LYS A 231 13.90 12.20 -38.73
CA LYS A 231 14.53 13.48 -39.05
C LYS A 231 15.50 13.29 -40.20
#